data_AF-A0A7L4PVD0-F1
#
_entry.id   AF-A0A7L4PVD0-F1
#
_cell.length_a   1.000
_cell.length_b   1.000
_cell.length_c   1.000
_cell.angle_alpha   90.00
_cell.angle_beta   90.00
_cell.angle_gamma   90.00
#
_symmetry.space_group_name_H-M   'P 1'
#
loop_
_entity.id
_entity.type
_entity.pdbx_description
1 polymer ?
#
loop_
_entity_poly.entity_id
_entity_poly.type
_entity_poly.pdbx_seq_one_letter_code
_entity_poly.pdbx_strand_id
1 'polypeptide(L)'
;MRINNTKRQFLLAGGIVAGLIVAFLFVSLFEIYWFMIAPYWLTVLIDVILGMFILVAIGMVFSEDSRVNGFLFAIALGYIAYYFISQDRIIIDALLFGSFAGALVIVSSVLRNRFDLLAVTAKALLSLSFCIIVLYLFYGFTLTDTALNGSAQVNELSAQNIFFYGVGIFITGVFYVLLLYSIVGVKASDIFIFGPRESGKTYFFLGLYSHITKRYAGRYKEVILSGDIEDEENLKLANLDANIEEKKVVSRTFNYHMGMYELIGKKFGILPVTWTIVDYAGEYYDQLNEANYRASLEHLSAELEIPLRELKKRAGTIGFLQFVNKRHADKLTDIDITRSLIISTVYSRLQRAGKVIFLIDGEKIVRTREGTGKLTREFGEYVKTLMDLEGGRMFRLFGGNKKYALAVTKTDIVARMHPEIHDYLRSRGLTKLSEINDHSSEAEVLEGRIFGVLDRILVFKNLVNIMNDLSFTFVAVSVDATAEPFATGETGAEEDVSPRQLAPWRFGEIFKFGF
;
A
#
# COMPACT_ATOMS: atom_id res chain seq x y z
N MET A 1 3.96 -12.93 -9.66
CA MET A 1 5.32 -13.11 -9.07
C MET A 1 5.62 -12.08 -7.95
N ARG A 2 6.10 -12.48 -6.75
CA ARG A 2 6.62 -11.51 -5.75
C ARG A 2 8.07 -11.14 -6.10
N ILE A 3 8.37 -9.84 -6.17
CA ILE A 3 9.75 -9.38 -6.40
C ILE A 3 10.54 -9.57 -5.09
N ASN A 4 11.73 -10.14 -5.19
CA ASN A 4 12.48 -10.72 -4.07
C ASN A 4 12.75 -9.69 -2.96
N ASN A 5 12.44 -10.04 -1.70
CA ASN A 5 12.58 -9.12 -0.55
C ASN A 5 13.52 -9.67 0.53
N THR A 6 14.70 -10.10 0.11
CA THR A 6 15.73 -10.69 0.99
C THR A 6 16.18 -9.73 2.09
N LYS A 7 16.29 -8.42 1.81
CA LYS A 7 16.66 -7.42 2.82
C LYS A 7 15.62 -7.28 3.92
N ARG A 8 14.32 -7.19 3.60
CA ARG A 8 13.26 -7.14 4.62
C ARG A 8 13.19 -8.44 5.40
N GLN A 9 13.40 -9.59 4.76
CA GLN A 9 13.47 -10.87 5.48
C GLN A 9 14.62 -10.90 6.49
N PHE A 10 15.80 -10.39 6.10
CA PHE A 10 16.95 -10.28 7.01
C PHE A 10 16.69 -9.29 8.17
N LEU A 11 16.07 -8.14 7.89
CA LEU A 11 15.71 -7.17 8.92
C LEU A 11 14.61 -7.68 9.85
N LEU A 12 13.63 -8.42 9.33
CA LEU A 12 12.64 -9.12 10.13
C LEU A 12 13.31 -10.14 11.04
N ALA A 13 14.21 -10.99 10.51
CA ALA A 13 14.99 -11.95 11.29
C ALA A 13 15.84 -11.28 12.38
N GLY A 14 16.52 -10.18 12.07
CA GLY A 14 17.26 -9.37 13.05
C GLY A 14 16.35 -8.77 14.12
N GLY A 15 15.17 -8.31 13.74
CA GLY A 15 14.13 -7.83 14.66
C GLY A 15 13.63 -8.92 15.62
N ILE A 16 13.55 -10.17 15.18
CA ILE A 16 13.20 -11.32 16.04
C ILE A 16 14.22 -11.48 17.16
N VAL A 17 15.50 -11.56 16.78
CA VAL A 17 16.60 -11.76 17.73
C VAL A 17 16.67 -10.58 18.69
N ALA A 18 16.55 -9.35 18.18
CA ALA A 18 16.53 -8.14 18.99
C ALA A 18 15.34 -8.12 19.97
N GLY A 19 14.12 -8.47 19.53
CA GLY A 19 12.93 -8.49 20.39
C GLY A 19 13.02 -9.50 21.52
N LEU A 20 13.59 -10.69 21.27
CA LEU A 20 13.84 -11.69 22.31
C LEU A 20 14.90 -11.22 23.31
N ILE A 21 15.98 -10.59 22.83
CA ILE A 21 17.01 -10.00 23.70
C ILE A 21 16.38 -8.89 24.56
N VAL A 22 15.49 -8.06 24.01
CA VAL A 22 14.78 -7.02 24.77
C VAL A 22 13.88 -7.63 25.83
N ALA A 23 13.07 -8.64 25.49
CA ALA A 23 12.22 -9.30 26.48
C ALA A 23 13.05 -9.90 27.62
N PHE A 24 14.18 -10.52 27.29
CA PHE A 24 15.12 -11.08 28.25
C PHE A 24 15.78 -9.99 29.12
N LEU A 25 16.34 -8.94 28.51
CA LEU A 25 16.95 -7.81 29.23
C LEU A 25 15.93 -7.09 30.08
N PHE A 26 14.71 -6.89 29.58
CA PHE A 26 13.63 -6.26 30.31
C PHE A 26 13.31 -7.08 31.56
N VAL A 27 13.04 -8.38 31.45
CA VAL A 27 12.79 -9.26 32.61
C VAL A 27 13.97 -9.27 33.60
N SER A 28 15.20 -9.36 33.08
CA SER A 28 16.41 -9.41 33.91
C SER A 28 16.68 -8.09 34.64
N LEU A 29 16.41 -6.96 34.00
CA LEU A 29 16.53 -5.65 34.60
C LEU A 29 15.35 -5.39 35.54
N PHE A 30 14.13 -5.84 35.21
CA PHE A 30 12.90 -5.48 35.91
C PHE A 30 12.87 -5.88 37.39
N GLU A 31 13.60 -6.92 37.79
CA GLU A 31 13.72 -7.29 39.21
C GLU A 31 14.32 -6.16 40.04
N ILE A 32 15.28 -5.43 39.48
CA ILE A 32 15.89 -4.24 40.11
C ILE A 32 14.89 -3.08 40.16
N TYR A 33 13.92 -3.04 39.24
CA TYR A 33 13.03 -1.90 39.04
C TYR A 33 11.84 -1.94 39.99
N TRP A 34 11.27 -3.12 40.27
CA TRP A 34 10.11 -3.24 41.18
C TRP A 34 10.46 -3.04 42.67
N PHE A 35 11.74 -3.05 43.02
CA PHE A 35 12.19 -2.68 44.37
C PHE A 35 12.05 -1.18 44.65
N MET A 36 11.92 -0.34 43.62
CA MET A 36 11.49 1.05 43.76
C MET A 36 9.95 1.08 43.72
N ILE A 37 9.31 1.46 44.84
CA ILE A 37 7.85 1.49 44.99
C ILE A 37 7.26 2.50 43.98
N ALA A 38 6.82 2.02 42.82
CA ALA A 38 6.12 2.85 41.85
C ALA A 38 4.75 3.29 42.42
N PRO A 39 4.31 4.54 42.16
CA PRO A 39 2.97 4.97 42.55
C PRO A 39 1.89 4.04 41.98
N TYR A 40 0.83 3.78 42.77
CA TYR A 40 -0.25 2.87 42.38
C TYR A 40 -0.87 3.21 41.01
N TRP A 41 -1.11 4.50 40.73
CA TRP A 41 -1.67 4.95 39.46
C TRP A 41 -0.79 4.65 38.25
N LEU A 42 0.54 4.66 38.42
CA LEU A 42 1.49 4.34 37.35
C LEU A 42 1.52 2.83 37.08
N THR A 43 1.41 2.03 38.14
CA THR A 43 1.29 0.56 38.04
C THR A 43 0.03 0.18 37.28
N VAL A 44 -1.12 0.75 37.64
CA VAL A 44 -2.39 0.56 36.90
C VAL A 44 -2.21 0.93 35.43
N LEU A 45 -1.59 2.09 35.13
CA LEU A 45 -1.39 2.53 33.74
C LEU A 45 -0.52 1.55 32.94
N ILE A 46 0.58 1.06 33.51
CA ILE A 46 1.47 0.09 32.87
C ILE A 46 0.72 -1.21 32.55
N ASP A 47 -0.09 -1.71 33.48
CA ASP A 47 -0.88 -2.93 33.29
C ASP A 47 -1.96 -2.76 32.23
N VAL A 48 -2.63 -1.60 32.17
CA VAL A 48 -3.56 -1.27 31.08
C VAL A 48 -2.83 -1.25 29.73
N ILE A 49 -1.66 -0.62 29.64
CA ILE A 49 -0.86 -0.56 28.42
C ILE A 49 -0.43 -1.97 27.99
N LEU A 50 0.04 -2.79 28.92
CA LEU A 50 0.47 -4.16 28.67
C LEU A 50 -0.68 -5.02 28.10
N GLY A 51 -1.85 -4.98 28.75
CA GLY A 51 -3.03 -5.71 28.29
C GLY A 51 -3.50 -5.27 26.90
N MET A 52 -3.52 -3.96 26.66
CA MET A 52 -3.85 -3.40 25.36
C MET A 52 -2.86 -3.82 24.27
N PHE A 53 -1.56 -3.82 24.58
CA PHE A 53 -0.50 -4.15 23.63
C PHE A 53 -0.50 -5.64 23.26
N ILE A 54 -0.73 -6.54 24.22
CA ILE A 54 -0.88 -7.98 23.94
C ILE A 54 -2.01 -8.21 22.93
N LEU A 55 -3.18 -7.61 23.15
CA LEU A 55 -4.33 -7.78 22.26
C LEU A 55 -4.06 -7.16 20.88
N VAL A 56 -3.50 -5.96 20.81
CA VAL A 56 -3.11 -5.35 19.53
C VAL A 56 -2.11 -6.21 18.77
N ALA A 57 -1.13 -6.81 19.46
CA ALA A 57 -0.15 -7.73 18.86
C ALA A 57 -0.83 -8.99 18.29
N ILE A 58 -1.79 -9.57 19.00
CA ILE A 58 -2.64 -10.67 18.48
C ILE A 58 -3.42 -10.19 17.24
N GLY A 59 -3.99 -8.99 17.27
CA GLY A 59 -4.66 -8.38 16.12
C GLY A 59 -3.76 -8.26 14.89
N MET A 60 -2.49 -7.91 15.10
CA MET A 60 -1.49 -7.79 14.04
C MET A 60 -1.18 -9.12 13.34
N VAL A 61 -1.40 -10.27 13.97
CA VAL A 61 -1.25 -11.61 13.37
C VAL A 61 -2.14 -11.79 12.13
N PHE A 62 -3.32 -11.17 12.14
CA PHE A 62 -4.27 -11.24 11.02
C PHE A 62 -3.84 -10.42 9.79
N SER A 63 -2.89 -9.49 9.95
CA SER A 63 -2.33 -8.74 8.83
C SER A 63 -1.14 -9.48 8.21
N GLU A 64 -1.14 -9.72 6.89
CA GLU A 64 -0.02 -10.39 6.21
C GLU A 64 1.32 -9.69 6.42
N ASP A 65 1.34 -8.36 6.52
CA ASP A 65 2.56 -7.56 6.61
C ASP A 65 3.16 -7.49 8.00
N SER A 66 2.30 -7.64 9.01
CA SER A 66 2.65 -7.54 10.42
C SER A 66 2.59 -8.89 11.13
N ARG A 67 2.22 -9.98 10.44
CA ARG A 67 1.95 -11.28 11.06
C ARG A 67 3.10 -11.77 11.94
N VAL A 68 4.31 -11.75 11.38
CA VAL A 68 5.52 -12.23 12.08
C VAL A 68 5.78 -11.40 13.33
N ASN A 69 5.73 -10.08 13.23
CA ASN A 69 5.98 -9.19 14.37
C ASN A 69 4.85 -9.25 15.39
N GLY A 70 3.60 -9.40 14.95
CA GLY A 70 2.45 -9.62 15.82
C GLY A 70 2.62 -10.89 16.67
N PHE A 71 3.05 -12.00 16.06
CA PHE A 71 3.37 -13.23 16.80
C PHE A 71 4.47 -13.00 17.84
N LEU A 72 5.55 -12.32 17.46
CA LEU A 72 6.68 -12.08 18.35
C LEU A 72 6.31 -11.18 19.52
N PHE A 73 5.64 -10.07 19.27
CA PHE A 73 5.15 -9.19 20.33
C PHE A 73 4.16 -9.91 21.24
N ALA A 74 3.25 -10.71 20.69
CA ALA A 74 2.30 -11.48 21.49
C ALA A 74 3.01 -12.48 22.41
N ILE A 75 4.03 -13.19 21.92
CA ILE A 75 4.83 -14.13 22.74
C ILE A 75 5.64 -13.38 23.79
N ALA A 76 6.38 -12.34 23.39
CA ALA A 76 7.25 -11.59 24.30
C ALA A 76 6.44 -10.90 25.42
N LEU A 77 5.38 -10.17 25.05
CA LEU A 77 4.52 -9.48 26.02
C LEU A 77 3.69 -10.47 26.85
N GLY A 78 3.26 -11.57 26.25
CA GLY A 78 2.57 -12.65 26.97
C GLY A 78 3.47 -13.30 28.03
N TYR A 79 4.75 -13.53 27.70
CA TYR A 79 5.73 -14.03 28.67
C TYR A 79 5.99 -13.03 29.79
N ILE A 80 6.15 -11.74 29.46
CA ILE A 80 6.29 -10.65 30.44
C ILE A 80 5.08 -10.64 31.40
N ALA A 81 3.86 -10.67 30.87
CA ALA A 81 2.65 -10.69 31.68
C ALA A 81 2.58 -11.94 32.57
N TYR A 82 2.86 -13.12 32.02
CA TYR A 82 2.87 -14.37 32.79
C TYR A 82 3.86 -14.34 33.95
N TYR A 83 5.09 -13.86 33.71
CA TYR A 83 6.12 -13.74 34.74
C TYR A 83 5.65 -12.88 35.91
N PHE A 84 5.11 -11.69 35.64
CA PHE A 84 4.67 -10.78 36.70
C PHE A 84 3.36 -11.19 37.38
N ILE A 85 2.46 -11.88 36.69
CA ILE A 85 1.30 -12.51 37.32
C ILE A 85 1.76 -13.55 38.34
N SER A 86 2.76 -14.37 38.01
CA SER A 86 3.27 -15.41 38.94
C SER A 86 3.91 -14.86 40.21
N GLN A 87 4.23 -13.56 40.22
CA GLN A 87 4.84 -12.86 41.35
C GLN A 87 3.84 -11.95 42.10
N ASP A 88 2.55 -11.99 41.77
CA ASP A 88 1.51 -11.10 42.29
C ASP A 88 1.83 -9.59 42.11
N ARG A 89 2.52 -9.25 41.01
CA ARG A 89 2.96 -7.87 40.69
C ARG A 89 2.06 -7.15 39.68
N ILE A 90 1.05 -7.82 39.13
CA ILE A 90 0.10 -7.26 38.16
C ILE A 90 -1.28 -7.08 38.80
N ILE A 91 -1.90 -5.94 38.53
CA ILE A 91 -3.31 -5.69 38.84
C ILE A 91 -4.16 -6.29 37.70
N ILE A 92 -4.74 -7.46 37.96
CA ILE A 92 -5.48 -8.24 36.96
C ILE A 92 -6.61 -7.41 36.31
N ASP A 93 -7.35 -6.63 37.10
CA ASP A 93 -8.45 -5.81 36.59
C ASP A 93 -7.97 -4.75 35.58
N ALA A 94 -6.80 -4.15 35.81
CA ALA A 94 -6.19 -3.18 34.90
C ALA A 94 -5.73 -3.85 33.60
N LEU A 95 -5.11 -5.03 33.69
CA LEU A 95 -4.71 -5.83 32.54
C LEU A 95 -5.92 -6.24 31.68
N LEU A 96 -7.02 -6.66 32.31
CA LEU A 96 -8.26 -7.02 31.61
C LEU A 96 -8.92 -5.82 30.95
N PHE A 97 -8.94 -4.67 31.62
CA PHE A 97 -9.44 -3.42 31.05
C PHE A 97 -8.64 -3.00 29.80
N GLY A 98 -7.31 -3.05 29.89
CA GLY A 98 -6.42 -2.84 28.75
C GLY A 98 -6.70 -3.80 27.60
N SER A 99 -6.86 -5.09 27.91
CA SER A 99 -7.17 -6.13 26.94
C SER A 99 -8.51 -5.86 26.23
N PHE A 100 -9.54 -5.44 26.98
CA PHE A 100 -10.83 -5.07 26.40
C PHE A 100 -10.71 -3.87 25.44
N ALA A 101 -9.96 -2.83 25.83
CA ALA A 101 -9.67 -1.70 24.95
C ALA A 101 -8.92 -2.14 23.68
N GLY A 102 -7.95 -3.05 23.81
CA GLY A 102 -7.26 -3.67 22.68
C GLY A 102 -8.21 -4.43 21.75
N ALA A 103 -9.13 -5.23 22.30
CA ALA A 103 -10.14 -5.95 21.51
C ALA A 103 -11.04 -5.01 20.70
N LEU A 104 -11.46 -3.87 21.27
CA LEU A 104 -12.23 -2.86 20.54
C LEU A 104 -11.45 -2.28 19.35
N VAL A 105 -10.14 -2.05 19.51
CA VAL A 105 -9.26 -1.60 18.41
C VAL A 105 -9.21 -2.67 17.31
N ILE A 106 -9.05 -3.95 17.67
CA ILE A 106 -9.04 -5.06 16.70
C ILE A 106 -10.35 -5.11 15.91
N VAL A 107 -11.49 -5.12 16.61
CA VAL A 107 -12.81 -5.19 15.97
C VAL A 107 -13.01 -4.01 15.02
N SER A 108 -12.67 -2.78 15.46
CA SER A 108 -12.74 -1.58 14.62
C SER A 108 -11.85 -1.67 13.38
N SER A 109 -10.61 -2.14 13.54
CA SER A 109 -9.65 -2.34 12.45
C SER A 109 -10.10 -3.40 11.46
N VAL A 110 -10.64 -4.52 11.92
CA VAL A 110 -11.15 -5.60 11.07
C VAL A 110 -12.37 -5.13 10.29
N LEU A 111 -13.39 -4.56 10.96
CA LEU A 111 -14.60 -4.08 10.29
C LEU A 111 -14.34 -3.00 9.24
N ARG A 112 -13.31 -2.17 9.45
CA ARG A 112 -12.91 -1.11 8.51
C ARG A 112 -11.84 -1.56 7.52
N ASN A 113 -11.33 -2.79 7.63
CA ASN A 113 -10.18 -3.30 6.89
C ASN A 113 -8.95 -2.36 6.96
N ARG A 114 -8.73 -1.78 8.14
CA ARG A 114 -7.69 -0.80 8.47
C ARG A 114 -6.66 -1.37 9.44
N PHE A 115 -5.87 -2.32 8.96
CA PHE A 115 -4.75 -2.89 9.71
C PHE A 115 -3.61 -1.89 9.93
N ASP A 116 -3.56 -0.80 9.15
CA ASP A 116 -2.70 0.35 9.43
C ASP A 116 -2.98 0.97 10.80
N LEU A 117 -4.25 0.97 11.25
CA LEU A 117 -4.62 1.47 12.57
C LEU A 117 -3.99 0.63 13.69
N LEU A 118 -3.93 -0.70 13.55
CA LEU A 118 -3.28 -1.59 14.52
C LEU A 118 -1.79 -1.30 14.62
N ALA A 119 -1.11 -1.10 13.49
CA ALA A 119 0.30 -0.75 13.47
C ALA A 119 0.55 0.64 14.11
N VAL A 120 -0.30 1.63 13.83
CA VAL A 120 -0.20 2.96 14.46
C VAL A 120 -0.41 2.87 15.97
N THR A 121 -1.41 2.09 16.42
CA THR A 121 -1.65 1.86 17.84
C THR A 121 -0.47 1.13 18.49
N ALA A 122 0.06 0.09 17.87
CA ALA A 122 1.24 -0.64 18.37
C ALA A 122 2.47 0.28 18.47
N LYS A 123 2.71 1.15 17.47
CA LYS A 123 3.77 2.17 17.54
C LYS A 123 3.56 3.14 18.69
N ALA A 124 2.33 3.63 18.87
CA ALA A 124 2.01 4.54 19.98
C ALA A 124 2.21 3.88 21.35
N LEU A 125 1.78 2.61 21.51
CA LEU A 125 2.00 1.84 22.74
C LEU A 125 3.49 1.59 22.97
N LEU A 126 4.25 1.22 21.94
CA LEU A 126 5.70 1.05 22.01
C LEU A 126 6.41 2.35 22.42
N SER A 127 6.04 3.49 21.82
CA SER A 127 6.59 4.81 22.17
C SER A 127 6.26 5.21 23.61
N LEU A 128 5.04 4.91 24.06
CA LEU A 128 4.61 5.20 25.43
C LEU A 128 5.38 4.31 26.44
N SER A 129 5.48 3.01 26.18
CA SER A 129 6.29 2.08 26.98
C SER A 129 7.76 2.50 27.03
N PHE A 130 8.34 2.90 25.90
CA PHE A 130 9.70 3.42 25.83
C PHE A 130 9.87 4.68 26.70
N CYS A 131 8.95 5.64 26.60
CA CYS A 131 8.98 6.86 27.40
C CYS A 131 8.92 6.56 28.91
N ILE A 132 8.05 5.63 29.32
CA ILE A 132 7.96 5.18 30.72
C ILE A 132 9.28 4.56 31.17
N ILE A 133 9.88 3.67 30.38
CA ILE A 133 11.17 3.02 30.70
C ILE A 133 12.29 4.06 30.84
N VAL A 134 12.39 5.02 29.92
CA VAL A 134 13.43 6.06 29.97
C VAL A 134 13.22 7.01 31.15
N LEU A 135 11.99 7.43 31.42
CA LEU A 135 11.68 8.25 32.59
C LEU A 135 12.04 7.52 33.89
N TYR A 136 11.81 6.21 33.93
CA TYR A 136 12.15 5.38 35.08
C TYR A 136 13.67 5.23 35.25
N LEU A 137 14.39 4.97 34.16
CA LEU A 137 15.85 4.94 34.14
C LEU A 137 16.45 6.26 34.62
N PHE A 138 15.87 7.38 34.18
CA PHE A 138 16.29 8.71 34.60
C PHE A 138 15.97 8.98 36.08
N TYR A 139 14.79 8.57 36.55
CA TYR A 139 14.42 8.70 37.96
C TYR A 139 15.34 7.87 38.87
N GLY A 140 15.59 6.59 38.53
CA GLY A 140 16.52 5.73 39.25
C GLY A 140 17.95 6.29 39.30
N PHE A 141 18.40 6.91 38.21
CA PHE A 141 19.65 7.66 38.17
C PHE A 141 19.69 8.78 39.23
N THR A 142 18.66 9.63 39.30
CA THR A 142 18.61 10.76 40.26
C THR A 142 18.54 10.33 41.73
N LEU A 143 17.87 9.21 42.05
CA LEU A 143 17.81 8.67 43.40
C LEU A 143 19.14 8.09 43.86
N THR A 144 19.87 7.45 42.95
CA THR A 144 21.18 6.86 43.24
C THR A 144 22.21 7.96 43.51
N ASP A 145 22.15 9.07 42.76
CA ASP A 145 23.02 10.24 42.92
C ASP A 145 22.77 10.98 44.25
N THR A 146 21.52 11.03 44.71
CA THR A 146 21.17 11.66 46.00
C THR A 146 21.54 10.80 47.22
N ALA A 147 21.49 9.47 47.11
CA ALA A 147 21.91 8.55 48.19
C ALA A 147 23.43 8.39 48.33
N LEU A 148 24.22 8.66 47.29
CA LEU A 148 25.68 8.46 47.24
C LEU A 148 26.52 9.65 47.73
N ASN A 149 25.90 10.80 48.04
CA ASN A 149 26.59 12.01 48.52
C ASN A 149 27.18 11.91 49.95
N GLY A 150 27.28 10.70 50.53
CA GLY A 150 27.65 10.48 51.93
C GLY A 150 29.05 9.91 52.24
N SER A 151 29.85 9.39 51.28
CA SER A 151 31.17 8.83 51.62
C SER A 151 32.13 8.65 50.43
N ALA A 152 33.42 8.99 50.60
CA ALA A 152 34.47 9.13 49.56
C ALA A 152 34.81 7.91 48.68
N GLN A 153 34.09 6.78 48.77
CA GLN A 153 34.09 5.72 47.74
C GLN A 153 33.24 6.08 46.50
N VAL A 154 32.74 7.32 46.42
CA VAL A 154 31.77 7.81 45.43
C VAL A 154 32.21 7.65 43.98
N ASN A 155 33.49 7.86 43.63
CA ASN A 155 33.86 8.04 42.21
C ASN A 155 33.86 6.76 41.35
N GLU A 156 34.16 5.59 41.91
CA GLU A 156 34.12 4.32 41.14
C GLU A 156 32.69 3.76 41.06
N LEU A 157 31.92 3.85 42.15
CA LEU A 157 30.52 3.41 42.20
C LEU A 157 29.59 4.35 41.42
N SER A 158 29.83 5.66 41.43
CA SER A 158 29.07 6.62 40.62
C SER A 158 29.34 6.42 39.13
N ALA A 159 30.60 6.19 38.73
CA ALA A 159 30.95 5.89 37.34
C ALA A 159 30.31 4.59 36.85
N GLN A 160 30.28 3.54 37.68
CA GLN A 160 29.64 2.27 37.35
C GLN A 160 28.11 2.40 37.22
N ASN A 161 27.47 3.21 38.07
CA ASN A 161 26.03 3.50 38.00
C ASN A 161 25.67 4.39 36.80
N ILE A 162 26.44 5.46 36.54
CA ILE A 162 26.28 6.33 35.35
C ILE A 162 26.42 5.48 34.08
N PHE A 163 27.43 4.60 34.04
CA PHE A 163 27.64 3.70 32.91
C PHE A 163 26.45 2.74 32.74
N PHE A 164 25.96 2.12 33.82
CA PHE A 164 24.82 1.20 33.75
C PHE A 164 23.53 1.87 33.25
N TYR A 165 23.14 3.01 33.83
CA TYR A 165 21.93 3.73 33.41
C TYR A 165 22.08 4.36 32.02
N GLY A 166 23.25 4.93 31.71
CA GLY A 166 23.56 5.52 30.40
C GLY A 166 23.57 4.48 29.28
N VAL A 167 24.21 3.33 29.50
CA VAL A 167 24.17 2.18 28.58
C VAL A 167 22.76 1.63 28.48
N GLY A 168 22.00 1.54 29.57
CA GLY A 168 20.59 1.12 29.58
C GLY A 168 19.72 2.01 28.68
N ILE A 169 19.83 3.34 28.80
CA ILE A 169 19.10 4.29 27.95
C ILE A 169 19.52 4.14 26.48
N PHE A 170 20.82 4.06 26.20
CA PHE A 170 21.33 3.90 24.84
C PHE A 170 20.82 2.61 24.19
N ILE A 171 20.96 1.48 24.88
CA ILE A 171 20.48 0.17 24.42
C ILE A 171 18.97 0.21 24.18
N THR A 172 18.20 0.74 25.13
CA THR A 172 16.74 0.87 25.00
C THR A 172 16.37 1.75 23.81
N GLY A 173 17.12 2.83 23.55
CA GLY A 173 16.91 3.71 22.40
C GLY A 173 17.16 3.02 21.06
N VAL A 174 18.28 2.29 20.93
CA VAL A 174 18.58 1.48 19.74
C VAL A 174 17.47 0.46 19.49
N PHE A 175 17.01 -0.22 20.54
CA PHE A 175 15.94 -1.20 20.44
C PHE A 175 14.58 -0.58 20.08
N TYR A 176 14.23 0.56 20.67
CA TYR A 176 13.02 1.28 20.31
C TYR A 176 12.99 1.59 18.81
N VAL A 177 14.11 2.08 18.25
CA VAL A 177 14.23 2.34 16.81
C VAL A 177 14.07 1.06 15.99
N LEU A 178 14.71 -0.04 16.38
CA LEU A 178 14.61 -1.34 15.69
C LEU A 178 13.20 -1.94 15.73
N LEU A 179 12.52 -1.88 16.88
CA LEU A 179 11.16 -2.40 17.02
C LEU A 179 10.14 -1.51 16.29
N LEU A 180 10.29 -0.19 16.36
CA LEU A 180 9.45 0.76 15.62
C LEU A 180 9.55 0.54 14.12
N TYR A 181 10.76 0.22 13.63
CA TYR A 181 11.04 -0.15 12.25
C TYR A 181 10.32 -1.45 11.82
N SER A 182 10.23 -2.43 12.72
CA SER A 182 9.59 -3.71 12.40
C SER A 182 8.07 -3.59 12.20
N ILE A 183 7.41 -2.64 12.87
CA ILE A 183 5.94 -2.50 12.83
C ILE A 183 5.52 -1.84 11.51
N VAL A 184 4.92 -2.63 10.60
CA VAL A 184 4.46 -2.15 9.28
C VAL A 184 2.96 -2.34 9.12
N GLY A 185 2.24 -1.25 8.89
CA GLY A 185 0.79 -1.26 8.68
C GLY A 185 0.42 -0.78 7.29
N VAL A 186 -0.24 -1.64 6.51
CA VAL A 186 -0.73 -1.28 5.18
C VAL A 186 -2.25 -1.11 5.23
N LYS A 187 -2.75 0.01 4.70
CA LYS A 187 -4.18 0.25 4.56
C LYS A 187 -4.75 -0.61 3.42
N ALA A 188 -5.25 -1.80 3.76
CA ALA A 188 -5.75 -2.76 2.78
C ALA A 188 -7.11 -2.40 2.17
N SER A 189 -7.85 -1.47 2.79
CA SER A 189 -9.21 -1.10 2.38
C SER A 189 -9.29 -0.30 1.07
N ASP A 190 -8.19 0.26 0.57
CA ASP A 190 -8.20 1.27 -0.49
C ASP A 190 -7.04 1.03 -1.47
N ILE A 191 -7.41 0.59 -2.67
CA ILE A 191 -6.50 0.24 -3.76
C ILE A 191 -6.69 1.27 -4.87
N PHE A 192 -5.60 1.88 -5.29
CA PHE A 192 -5.62 2.83 -6.40
C PHE A 192 -4.92 2.27 -7.62
N ILE A 193 -5.58 2.31 -8.77
CA ILE A 193 -5.02 1.87 -10.05
C ILE A 193 -4.67 3.09 -10.86
N PHE A 194 -3.46 3.08 -11.39
CA PHE A 194 -2.82 4.22 -11.99
C PHE A 194 -2.00 3.80 -13.21
N GLY A 195 -2.02 4.59 -14.27
CA GLY A 195 -1.25 4.27 -15.47
C GLY A 195 -1.28 5.37 -16.54
N PRO A 196 -0.26 5.39 -17.42
CA PRO A 196 -0.11 6.36 -18.49
C PRO A 196 -1.18 6.18 -19.57
N ARG A 197 -1.15 7.06 -20.58
CA ARG A 197 -1.97 6.91 -21.79
C ARG A 197 -1.73 5.54 -22.43
N GLU A 198 -2.79 4.97 -23.01
CA GLU A 198 -2.80 3.66 -23.70
C GLU A 198 -2.53 2.42 -22.82
N SER A 199 -2.29 2.57 -21.51
CA SER A 199 -2.10 1.44 -20.58
C SER A 199 -3.32 0.52 -20.39
N GLY A 200 -4.45 0.81 -21.03
CA GLY A 200 -5.66 -0.01 -20.96
C GLY A 200 -6.48 0.16 -19.68
N LYS A 201 -6.42 1.33 -19.02
CA LYS A 201 -7.16 1.65 -17.78
C LYS A 201 -8.63 1.28 -17.85
N THR A 202 -9.33 1.73 -18.90
CA THR A 202 -10.76 1.50 -19.11
C THR A 202 -11.09 0.02 -19.25
N TYR A 203 -10.34 -0.72 -20.08
CA TYR A 203 -10.54 -2.17 -20.23
C TYR A 203 -10.18 -2.94 -18.96
N PHE A 204 -9.11 -2.54 -18.26
CA PHE A 204 -8.72 -3.14 -16.98
C PHE A 204 -9.81 -2.92 -15.92
N PHE A 205 -10.41 -1.74 -15.89
CA PHE A 205 -11.56 -1.42 -15.05
C PHE A 205 -12.75 -2.33 -15.35
N LEU A 206 -13.11 -2.51 -16.62
CA LEU A 206 -14.24 -3.35 -17.04
C LEU A 206 -13.99 -4.84 -16.71
N GLY A 207 -12.75 -5.31 -16.90
CA GLY A 207 -12.31 -6.63 -16.44
C GLY A 207 -12.45 -6.82 -14.92
N LEU A 208 -12.05 -5.81 -14.13
CA LEU A 208 -12.25 -5.80 -12.68
C LEU A 208 -13.72 -5.76 -12.29
N TYR A 209 -14.51 -4.90 -12.93
CA TYR A 209 -15.94 -4.75 -12.67
C TYR A 209 -16.65 -6.09 -12.87
N SER A 210 -16.48 -6.72 -14.03
CA SER A 210 -17.05 -8.03 -14.35
C SER A 210 -16.66 -9.09 -13.31
N HIS A 211 -15.42 -9.08 -12.83
CA HIS A 211 -14.97 -10.04 -11.82
C HIS A 211 -15.50 -9.74 -10.40
N ILE A 212 -15.56 -8.46 -9.98
CA ILE A 212 -16.00 -8.03 -8.65
C ILE A 212 -17.51 -8.24 -8.50
N THR A 213 -18.32 -7.81 -9.47
CA THR A 213 -19.78 -7.89 -9.39
C THR A 213 -20.25 -9.34 -9.41
N LYS A 214 -19.71 -10.16 -10.33
CA LYS A 214 -20.10 -11.56 -10.49
C LYS A 214 -19.69 -12.45 -9.32
N ARG A 215 -18.50 -12.23 -8.72
CA ARG A 215 -17.96 -13.13 -7.68
C ARG A 215 -18.09 -12.64 -6.24
N TYR A 216 -18.27 -11.33 -6.01
CA TYR A 216 -18.20 -10.75 -4.66
C TYR A 216 -19.41 -9.87 -4.29
N ALA A 217 -20.51 -9.94 -5.06
CA ALA A 217 -21.70 -9.10 -4.88
C ALA A 217 -21.33 -7.62 -4.72
N GLY A 218 -20.33 -7.18 -5.48
CA GLY A 218 -19.77 -5.85 -5.35
C GLY A 218 -20.72 -4.76 -5.83
N ARG A 219 -20.51 -3.55 -5.31
CA ARG A 219 -21.22 -2.34 -5.74
C ARG A 219 -20.23 -1.42 -6.43
N TYR A 220 -20.73 -0.53 -7.27
CA TYR A 220 -19.90 0.50 -7.87
C TYR A 220 -20.44 1.90 -7.57
N LYS A 221 -19.55 2.88 -7.66
CA LYS A 221 -19.88 4.30 -7.74
C LYS A 221 -19.05 4.90 -8.85
N GLU A 222 -19.64 5.83 -9.58
CA GLU A 222 -18.96 6.54 -10.65
C GLU A 222 -19.25 8.04 -10.57
N VAL A 223 -18.31 8.81 -11.10
CA VAL A 223 -18.45 10.25 -11.37
C VAL A 223 -17.67 10.54 -12.62
N ILE A 224 -18.30 11.24 -13.55
CA ILE A 224 -17.65 11.68 -14.79
C ILE A 224 -17.67 13.20 -14.77
N LEU A 225 -16.53 13.79 -15.10
CA LEU A 225 -16.37 15.22 -15.28
C LEU A 225 -16.10 15.43 -16.76
N SER A 226 -17.03 16.14 -17.39
CA SER A 226 -16.98 16.52 -18.79
C SER A 226 -17.65 17.89 -18.94
N GLY A 227 -17.17 18.69 -19.89
CA GLY A 227 -17.86 19.90 -20.34
C GLY A 227 -19.01 19.61 -21.30
N ASP A 228 -19.08 18.38 -21.85
CA ASP A 228 -20.10 17.91 -22.79
C ASP A 228 -20.90 16.73 -22.21
N ILE A 229 -22.23 16.80 -22.34
CA ILE A 229 -23.18 15.79 -21.85
C ILE A 229 -23.03 14.48 -22.64
N GLU A 230 -22.79 14.53 -23.94
CA GLU A 230 -22.63 13.30 -24.75
C GLU A 230 -21.39 12.52 -24.31
N ASP A 231 -20.29 13.22 -24.04
CA ASP A 231 -19.06 12.63 -23.51
C ASP A 231 -19.24 12.10 -22.08
N GLU A 232 -20.05 12.78 -21.25
CA GLU A 232 -20.42 12.27 -19.93
C GLU A 232 -21.18 10.94 -20.06
N GLU A 233 -22.15 10.85 -20.96
CA GLU A 233 -22.90 9.61 -21.18
C GLU A 233 -22.03 8.50 -21.74
N ASN A 234 -21.17 8.79 -22.72
CA ASN A 234 -20.30 7.80 -23.35
C ASN A 234 -19.33 7.13 -22.37
N LEU A 235 -18.92 7.86 -21.32
CA LEU A 235 -18.01 7.35 -20.29
C LEU A 235 -18.72 6.62 -19.14
N LYS A 236 -20.07 6.62 -19.07
CA LYS A 236 -20.78 5.87 -18.02
C LYS A 236 -20.51 4.38 -18.15
N LEU A 237 -20.30 3.72 -17.01
CA LEU A 237 -19.99 2.29 -16.97
C LEU A 237 -21.01 1.46 -17.76
N ALA A 238 -22.30 1.79 -17.67
CA ALA A 238 -23.35 1.09 -18.41
C ALA A 238 -23.15 1.16 -19.94
N ASN A 239 -22.74 2.32 -20.45
CA ASN A 239 -22.50 2.52 -21.88
C ASN A 239 -21.16 1.91 -22.32
N LEU A 240 -20.13 1.97 -21.47
CA LEU A 240 -18.85 1.29 -21.72
C LEU A 240 -19.03 -0.24 -21.80
N ASP A 241 -19.83 -0.82 -20.90
CA ASP A 241 -20.14 -2.26 -20.88
C ASP A 241 -20.99 -2.66 -22.10
N ALA A 242 -22.04 -1.88 -22.41
CA ALA A 242 -22.88 -2.09 -23.59
C ALA A 242 -22.07 -2.03 -24.90
N ASN A 243 -21.14 -1.08 -25.03
CA ASN A 243 -20.25 -1.00 -26.19
C ASN A 243 -19.42 -2.28 -26.36
N ILE A 244 -18.93 -2.89 -25.28
CA ILE A 244 -18.21 -4.15 -25.38
C ILE A 244 -19.13 -5.31 -25.77
N GLU A 245 -20.33 -5.39 -25.20
CA GLU A 245 -21.31 -6.42 -25.59
C GLU A 245 -21.70 -6.31 -27.07
N GLU A 246 -21.80 -5.08 -27.57
CA GLU A 246 -22.05 -4.77 -28.98
C GLU A 246 -20.81 -4.88 -29.89
N LYS A 247 -19.65 -5.27 -29.33
CA LYS A 247 -18.36 -5.39 -30.03
C LYS A 247 -17.88 -4.08 -30.66
N LYS A 248 -18.28 -2.94 -30.11
CA LYS A 248 -17.85 -1.60 -30.49
C LYS A 248 -16.59 -1.21 -29.72
N VAL A 249 -15.77 -0.35 -30.35
CA VAL A 249 -14.60 0.22 -29.69
C VAL A 249 -15.07 1.18 -28.59
N VAL A 250 -14.54 0.99 -27.39
CA VAL A 250 -14.86 1.85 -26.24
C VAL A 250 -14.31 3.25 -26.46
N SER A 251 -15.13 4.28 -26.19
CA SER A 251 -14.75 5.69 -26.34
C SER A 251 -13.49 6.02 -25.53
N ARG A 252 -12.56 6.76 -26.15
CA ARG A 252 -11.30 7.16 -25.51
C ARG A 252 -11.54 8.34 -24.56
N THR A 253 -10.86 8.32 -23.42
CA THR A 253 -10.85 9.48 -22.53
C THR A 253 -9.93 10.57 -23.11
N PHE A 254 -10.52 11.72 -23.44
CA PHE A 254 -9.79 12.90 -23.90
C PHE A 254 -9.22 13.73 -22.74
N ASN A 255 -8.36 14.68 -23.09
CA ASN A 255 -7.50 15.42 -22.14
C ASN A 255 -8.29 16.27 -21.14
N TYR A 256 -9.54 16.58 -21.48
CA TYR A 256 -10.47 17.38 -20.72
C TYR A 256 -11.59 16.54 -20.07
N HIS A 257 -11.44 15.20 -20.03
CA HIS A 257 -12.37 14.30 -19.35
C HIS A 257 -11.71 13.57 -18.19
N MET A 258 -12.51 13.33 -17.17
CA MET A 258 -12.11 12.52 -16.03
C MET A 258 -13.26 11.64 -15.57
N GLY A 259 -13.09 10.32 -15.70
CA GLY A 259 -13.93 9.33 -15.05
C GLY A 259 -13.29 8.88 -13.74
N MET A 260 -14.05 8.85 -12.65
CA MET A 260 -13.63 8.26 -11.40
C MET A 260 -14.59 7.14 -11.02
N TYR A 261 -14.05 5.92 -10.93
CA TYR A 261 -14.82 4.73 -10.62
C TYR A 261 -14.32 4.10 -9.31
N GLU A 262 -15.24 3.80 -8.40
CA GLU A 262 -14.99 3.04 -7.18
C GLU A 262 -15.76 1.72 -7.22
N LEU A 263 -15.05 0.59 -7.24
CA LEU A 263 -15.62 -0.75 -7.07
C LEU A 263 -15.45 -1.19 -5.62
N ILE A 264 -16.55 -1.48 -4.95
CA ILE A 264 -16.60 -1.85 -3.54
C ILE A 264 -16.97 -3.33 -3.44
N GLY A 265 -16.01 -4.16 -3.05
CA GLY A 265 -16.21 -5.58 -2.75
C GLY A 265 -16.05 -5.90 -1.27
N LYS A 266 -16.33 -7.15 -0.88
CA LYS A 266 -16.10 -7.65 0.48
C LYS A 266 -15.21 -8.89 0.49
N LYS A 267 -14.07 -8.84 1.20
CA LYS A 267 -13.22 -10.01 1.50
C LYS A 267 -13.94 -10.89 2.49
N PHE A 268 -14.00 -12.20 2.24
CA PHE A 268 -14.66 -13.17 3.12
C PHE A 268 -16.10 -12.77 3.50
N GLY A 269 -16.79 -11.99 2.66
CA GLY A 269 -18.15 -11.50 2.90
C GLY A 269 -18.28 -10.34 3.90
N ILE A 270 -17.21 -9.93 4.60
CA ILE A 270 -17.30 -8.97 5.73
C ILE A 270 -16.38 -7.76 5.55
N LEU A 271 -15.14 -7.94 5.08
CA LEU A 271 -14.12 -6.87 5.09
C LEU A 271 -14.23 -6.02 3.81
N PRO A 272 -14.56 -4.72 3.89
CA PRO A 272 -14.70 -3.89 2.71
C PRO A 272 -13.35 -3.64 2.02
N VAL A 273 -13.34 -3.74 0.69
CA VAL A 273 -12.21 -3.36 -0.17
C VAL A 273 -12.74 -2.46 -1.28
N THR A 274 -12.19 -1.26 -1.37
CA THR A 274 -12.50 -0.29 -2.42
C THR A 274 -11.37 -0.24 -3.43
N TRP A 275 -11.70 -0.46 -4.69
CA TRP A 275 -10.81 -0.29 -5.83
C TRP A 275 -11.18 1.00 -6.53
N THR A 276 -10.24 1.92 -6.59
CA THR A 276 -10.43 3.23 -7.21
C THR A 276 -9.62 3.30 -8.49
N ILE A 277 -10.29 3.66 -9.58
CA ILE A 277 -9.67 3.91 -10.88
C ILE A 277 -10.04 5.30 -11.31
N VAL A 278 -9.03 6.09 -11.67
CA VAL A 278 -9.24 7.39 -12.30
C VAL A 278 -8.86 7.22 -13.77
N ASP A 279 -9.86 7.28 -14.63
CA ASP A 279 -9.69 7.26 -16.07
C ASP A 279 -9.56 8.70 -16.56
N TYR A 280 -8.41 8.99 -17.16
CA TYR A 280 -8.03 10.29 -17.71
C TYR A 280 -7.03 10.01 -18.84
N ALA A 281 -6.88 10.99 -19.74
CA ALA A 281 -6.06 10.82 -20.95
C ALA A 281 -4.58 10.48 -20.71
N GLY A 282 -4.09 10.50 -19.46
CA GLY A 282 -2.72 10.13 -19.12
C GLY A 282 -1.68 11.17 -19.52
N GLU A 283 -2.07 12.30 -20.12
CA GLU A 283 -1.14 13.34 -20.56
C GLU A 283 -0.51 14.11 -19.39
N TYR A 284 -1.23 14.24 -18.27
CA TYR A 284 -0.72 14.89 -17.06
C TYR A 284 0.15 13.97 -16.20
N TYR A 285 0.46 12.78 -16.69
CA TYR A 285 1.20 11.76 -15.97
C TYR A 285 2.59 12.23 -15.50
N ASP A 286 3.33 12.93 -16.36
CA ASP A 286 4.64 13.50 -16.04
C ASP A 286 4.59 14.74 -15.13
N GLN A 287 3.39 15.28 -14.92
CA GLN A 287 3.13 16.44 -14.05
C GLN A 287 2.72 16.05 -12.63
N LEU A 288 2.63 14.76 -12.30
CA LEU A 288 2.20 14.27 -10.99
C LEU A 288 3.32 14.36 -9.95
N ASN A 289 3.54 15.56 -9.43
CA ASN A 289 4.49 15.85 -8.36
C ASN A 289 3.89 16.81 -7.31
N GLU A 290 4.55 16.94 -6.17
CA GLU A 290 4.04 17.73 -5.04
C GLU A 290 3.85 19.22 -5.38
N ALA A 291 4.75 19.80 -6.19
CA ALA A 291 4.67 21.22 -6.56
C ALA A 291 3.43 21.51 -7.40
N ASN A 292 3.20 20.71 -8.44
CA ASN A 292 2.03 20.83 -9.30
C ASN A 292 0.74 20.52 -8.54
N TYR A 293 0.76 19.55 -7.61
CA TYR A 293 -0.36 19.28 -6.73
C TYR A 293 -0.78 20.51 -5.90
N ARG A 294 0.19 21.20 -5.27
CA ARG A 294 -0.08 22.40 -4.48
C ARG A 294 -0.61 23.54 -5.35
N ALA A 295 0.02 23.78 -6.51
CA ALA A 295 -0.45 24.78 -7.47
C ALA A 295 -1.88 24.50 -7.95
N SER A 296 -2.21 23.24 -8.26
CA SER A 296 -3.57 22.84 -8.63
C SER A 296 -4.58 23.05 -7.50
N LEU A 297 -4.21 22.81 -6.23
CA LEU A 297 -5.09 23.10 -5.10
C LEU A 297 -5.32 24.60 -4.91
N GLU A 298 -4.29 25.43 -5.10
CA GLU A 298 -4.41 26.89 -5.00
C GLU A 298 -5.32 27.43 -6.10
N HIS A 299 -5.12 26.98 -7.34
CA HIS A 299 -5.98 27.33 -8.47
C HIS A 299 -7.45 26.93 -8.23
N LEU A 300 -7.69 25.68 -7.81
CA LEU A 300 -9.05 25.22 -7.48
C LEU A 300 -9.65 25.92 -6.27
N SER A 301 -8.84 26.34 -5.30
CA SER A 301 -9.31 27.07 -4.12
C SER A 301 -9.83 28.45 -4.52
N ALA A 302 -9.14 29.13 -5.44
CA ALA A 302 -9.59 30.41 -5.99
C ALA A 302 -10.85 30.23 -6.86
N GLU A 303 -10.85 29.25 -7.76
CA GLU A 303 -11.96 29.07 -8.71
C GLU A 303 -13.23 28.52 -8.07
N LEU A 304 -13.13 27.59 -7.12
CA LEU A 304 -14.31 26.99 -6.49
C LEU A 304 -14.72 27.74 -5.22
N GLU A 305 -13.97 28.77 -4.82
CA GLU A 305 -14.14 29.54 -3.58
C GLU A 305 -14.15 28.64 -2.31
N ILE A 306 -13.40 27.52 -2.36
CA ILE A 306 -13.28 26.57 -1.25
C ILE A 306 -11.96 26.83 -0.53
N PRO A 307 -11.93 26.95 0.80
CA PRO A 307 -10.68 27.10 1.54
C PRO A 307 -9.70 25.95 1.28
N LEU A 308 -8.42 26.28 1.03
CA LEU A 308 -7.36 25.32 0.70
C LEU A 308 -7.29 24.12 1.66
N ARG A 309 -7.49 24.36 2.97
CA ARG A 309 -7.46 23.31 4.00
C ARG A 309 -8.59 22.29 3.83
N GLU A 310 -9.76 22.74 3.41
CA GLU A 310 -10.91 21.90 3.13
C GLU A 310 -10.75 21.17 1.80
N LEU A 311 -10.27 21.88 0.77
CA LEU A 311 -9.96 21.30 -0.53
C LEU A 311 -8.94 20.17 -0.40
N LYS A 312 -7.84 20.36 0.35
CA LYS A 312 -6.83 19.31 0.60
C LYS A 312 -7.42 18.05 1.25
N LYS A 313 -8.48 18.17 2.07
CA LYS A 313 -9.18 17.04 2.70
C LYS A 313 -10.17 16.37 1.76
N ARG A 314 -10.82 17.12 0.88
CA ARG A 314 -11.87 16.61 -0.02
C ARG A 314 -11.36 16.17 -1.39
N ALA A 315 -10.25 16.74 -1.85
CA ALA A 315 -9.64 16.46 -3.15
C ALA A 315 -9.40 14.97 -3.34
N GLY A 316 -9.77 14.48 -4.52
CA GLY A 316 -9.72 13.08 -4.89
C GLY A 316 -10.80 12.20 -4.28
N THR A 317 -11.82 12.71 -3.60
CA THR A 317 -12.97 11.89 -3.19
C THR A 317 -14.09 11.92 -4.25
N ILE A 318 -14.79 10.80 -4.45
CA ILE A 318 -15.99 10.78 -5.32
C ILE A 318 -16.99 11.87 -4.90
N GLY A 319 -17.22 12.04 -3.60
CA GLY A 319 -18.16 13.05 -3.10
C GLY A 319 -17.74 14.48 -3.45
N PHE A 320 -16.45 14.78 -3.51
CA PHE A 320 -15.96 16.08 -3.96
C PHE A 320 -16.18 16.28 -5.47
N LEU A 321 -15.88 15.27 -6.29
CA LEU A 321 -16.12 15.37 -7.73
C LEU A 321 -17.63 15.49 -8.03
N GLN A 322 -18.49 14.77 -7.30
CA GLN A 322 -19.96 14.94 -7.40
C GLN A 322 -20.40 16.34 -7.01
N PHE A 323 -19.75 16.94 -6.01
CA PHE A 323 -20.04 18.32 -5.62
C PHE A 323 -19.67 19.29 -6.74
N VAL A 324 -18.49 19.13 -7.36
CA VAL A 324 -18.06 19.95 -8.50
C VAL A 324 -19.03 19.77 -9.67
N ASN A 325 -19.35 18.53 -10.05
CA ASN A 325 -20.28 18.25 -11.15
C ASN A 325 -21.69 18.80 -10.92
N LYS A 326 -22.12 18.97 -9.65
CA LYS A 326 -23.46 19.50 -9.33
C LYS A 326 -23.51 21.02 -9.18
N ARG A 327 -22.43 21.66 -8.74
CA ARG A 327 -22.42 23.09 -8.38
C ARG A 327 -21.55 23.97 -9.26
N HIS A 328 -20.64 23.37 -10.03
CA HIS A 328 -19.65 24.05 -10.84
C HIS A 328 -19.48 23.35 -12.20
N ALA A 329 -20.55 22.75 -12.74
CA ALA A 329 -20.53 22.06 -14.03
C ALA A 329 -20.14 23.01 -15.17
N ASP A 330 -20.58 24.27 -15.08
CA ASP A 330 -20.24 25.36 -15.99
C ASP A 330 -18.72 25.56 -16.12
N LYS A 331 -17.98 25.35 -15.02
CA LYS A 331 -16.53 25.50 -14.97
C LYS A 331 -15.75 24.31 -15.53
N LEU A 332 -16.40 23.18 -15.82
CA LEU A 332 -15.73 21.98 -16.36
C LEU A 332 -15.35 22.11 -17.85
N THR A 333 -15.90 23.11 -18.53
CA THR A 333 -15.49 23.49 -19.90
C THR A 333 -14.08 24.08 -19.94
N ASP A 334 -13.59 24.60 -18.82
CA ASP A 334 -12.23 25.12 -18.69
C ASP A 334 -11.21 23.98 -18.51
N ILE A 335 -10.27 23.90 -19.44
CA ILE A 335 -9.20 22.90 -19.47
C ILE A 335 -8.29 23.02 -18.24
N ASP A 336 -8.00 24.23 -17.75
CA ASP A 336 -7.09 24.43 -16.64
C ASP A 336 -7.72 24.01 -15.30
N ILE A 337 -9.04 24.21 -15.16
CA ILE A 337 -9.81 23.70 -14.02
C ILE A 337 -9.83 22.18 -14.05
N THR A 338 -10.16 21.58 -15.19
CA THR A 338 -10.22 20.12 -15.33
C THR A 338 -8.85 19.46 -15.13
N ARG A 339 -7.79 20.04 -15.67
CA ARG A 339 -6.41 19.62 -15.42
C ARG A 339 -6.07 19.67 -13.93
N SER A 340 -6.43 20.76 -13.25
CA SER A 340 -6.20 20.91 -11.81
C SER A 340 -6.98 19.88 -11.00
N LEU A 341 -8.21 19.55 -11.40
CA LEU A 341 -9.03 18.49 -10.80
C LEU A 341 -8.40 17.10 -10.99
N ILE A 342 -7.86 16.80 -12.18
CA ILE A 342 -7.18 15.53 -12.47
C ILE A 342 -5.92 15.40 -11.62
N ILE A 343 -5.01 16.38 -11.67
CA ILE A 343 -3.74 16.34 -10.92
C ILE A 343 -4.02 16.24 -9.42
N SER A 344 -4.91 17.08 -8.89
CA SER A 344 -5.25 17.06 -7.46
C SER A 344 -5.91 15.76 -7.02
N THR A 345 -6.75 15.16 -7.87
CA THR A 345 -7.41 13.89 -7.55
C THR A 345 -6.43 12.73 -7.59
N VAL A 346 -5.68 12.57 -8.68
CA VAL A 346 -4.75 11.46 -8.87
C VAL A 346 -3.68 11.49 -7.79
N TYR A 347 -3.08 12.66 -7.53
CA TYR A 347 -2.05 12.81 -6.49
C TYR A 347 -2.60 12.57 -5.08
N SER A 348 -3.78 13.12 -4.75
CA SER A 348 -4.44 12.86 -3.46
C SER A 348 -4.78 11.38 -3.27
N ARG A 349 -5.21 10.67 -4.33
CA ARG A 349 -5.47 9.22 -4.27
C ARG A 349 -4.20 8.41 -4.10
N LEU A 350 -3.14 8.74 -4.84
CA LEU A 350 -1.82 8.15 -4.65
C LEU A 350 -1.32 8.31 -3.21
N GLN A 351 -1.55 9.47 -2.58
CA GLN A 351 -1.20 9.70 -1.17
C GLN A 351 -2.06 8.89 -0.19
N ARG A 352 -3.37 8.73 -0.44
CA ARG A 352 -4.31 8.10 0.51
C ARG A 352 -4.46 6.59 0.39
N ALA A 353 -4.20 6.02 -0.79
CA ALA A 353 -4.33 4.59 -1.02
C ALA A 353 -3.25 3.82 -0.26
N GLY A 354 -3.60 2.69 0.36
CA GLY A 354 -2.60 1.82 0.98
C GLY A 354 -2.05 0.78 0.01
N LYS A 355 -2.72 0.56 -1.12
CA LYS A 355 -2.21 -0.28 -2.20
C LYS A 355 -2.29 0.49 -3.51
N VAL A 356 -1.25 0.43 -4.33
CA VAL A 356 -1.20 1.10 -5.63
C VAL A 356 -0.81 0.11 -6.73
N ILE A 357 -1.52 0.12 -7.84
CA ILE A 357 -1.22 -0.71 -9.01
C ILE A 357 -0.80 0.21 -10.16
N PHE A 358 0.42 0.04 -10.64
CA PHE A 358 0.93 0.71 -11.83
C PHE A 358 0.66 -0.16 -13.06
N LEU A 359 -0.09 0.37 -14.01
CA LEU A 359 -0.37 -0.32 -15.26
C LEU A 359 0.77 -0.08 -16.26
N ILE A 360 1.24 -1.15 -16.89
CA ILE A 360 2.26 -1.12 -17.94
C ILE A 360 1.59 -1.57 -19.23
N ASP A 361 1.72 -0.76 -20.28
CA ASP A 361 1.17 -1.08 -21.59
C ASP A 361 2.00 -2.17 -22.27
N GLY A 362 1.42 -3.36 -22.41
CA GLY A 362 2.08 -4.50 -23.06
C GLY A 362 2.44 -4.24 -24.52
N GLU A 363 1.71 -3.41 -25.25
CA GLU A 363 2.06 -3.11 -26.65
C GLU A 363 3.43 -2.43 -26.78
N LYS A 364 3.79 -1.60 -25.80
CA LYS A 364 5.09 -0.92 -25.78
C LYS A 364 6.25 -1.88 -25.57
N ILE A 365 6.00 -3.07 -25.00
CA ILE A 365 7.00 -4.14 -24.86
C ILE A 365 7.37 -4.71 -26.22
N VAL A 366 6.41 -4.75 -27.14
CA VAL A 366 6.61 -5.32 -28.49
C VAL A 366 7.28 -4.32 -29.43
N ARG A 367 6.95 -3.02 -29.30
CA ARG A 367 7.50 -1.96 -30.17
C ARG A 367 8.96 -1.64 -29.81
N THR A 368 9.90 -2.33 -30.47
CA THR A 368 11.32 -2.39 -30.08
C THR A 368 11.98 -1.04 -29.77
N ARG A 369 11.92 -0.05 -30.67
CA ARG A 369 12.66 1.23 -30.44
C ARG A 369 11.83 2.31 -29.76
N GLU A 370 10.66 2.63 -30.31
CA GLU A 370 9.78 3.66 -29.75
C GLU A 370 9.14 3.26 -28.42
N GLY A 371 8.73 1.98 -28.31
CA GLY A 371 8.12 1.43 -27.10
C GLY A 371 9.10 1.41 -25.93
N THR A 372 10.34 0.96 -26.16
CA THR A 372 11.40 0.98 -25.12
C THR A 372 11.68 2.40 -24.60
N GLY A 373 11.71 3.41 -25.49
CA GLY A 373 11.87 4.81 -25.10
C GLY A 373 10.70 5.31 -24.23
N LYS A 374 9.46 5.00 -24.62
CA LYS A 374 8.26 5.34 -23.84
C LYS A 374 8.23 4.66 -22.48
N LEU A 375 8.51 3.35 -22.42
CA LEU A 375 8.60 2.59 -21.16
C LEU A 375 9.68 3.15 -20.24
N THR A 376 10.84 3.51 -20.79
CA THR A 376 11.93 4.13 -20.02
C THR A 376 11.48 5.42 -19.34
N ARG A 377 10.75 6.29 -20.06
CA ARG A 377 10.17 7.53 -19.50
C ARG A 377 9.12 7.22 -18.43
N GLU A 378 8.21 6.29 -18.70
CA GLU A 378 7.16 5.87 -17.75
C GLU A 378 7.74 5.34 -16.44
N PHE A 379 8.73 4.44 -16.52
CA PHE A 379 9.41 3.91 -15.34
C PHE A 379 10.19 5.00 -14.58
N GLY A 380 10.78 5.97 -15.28
CA GLY A 380 11.44 7.12 -14.65
C GLY A 380 10.45 7.95 -13.81
N GLU A 381 9.26 8.22 -14.34
CA GLU A 381 8.22 8.92 -13.59
C GLU A 381 7.66 8.07 -12.45
N TYR A 382 7.46 6.75 -12.62
CA TYR A 382 7.08 5.88 -11.50
C TYR A 382 8.10 5.93 -10.37
N VAL A 383 9.40 5.88 -10.71
CA VAL A 383 10.48 6.05 -9.72
C VAL A 383 10.31 7.38 -9.01
N LYS A 384 10.18 8.50 -9.73
CA LYS A 384 9.99 9.83 -9.14
C LYS A 384 8.76 9.89 -8.22
N THR A 385 7.59 9.43 -8.68
CA THR A 385 6.36 9.39 -7.88
C THR A 385 6.54 8.55 -6.61
N LEU A 386 7.19 7.39 -6.69
CA LEU A 386 7.49 6.58 -5.51
C LEU A 386 8.42 7.30 -4.53
N MET A 387 9.44 8.00 -5.04
CA MET A 387 10.36 8.78 -4.22
C MET A 387 9.66 9.93 -3.50
N ASP A 388 8.72 10.60 -4.17
CA ASP A 388 7.93 11.68 -3.58
C ASP A 388 6.94 11.15 -2.53
N LEU A 389 6.30 10.01 -2.78
CA LEU A 389 5.28 9.43 -1.89
C LEU A 389 5.85 8.77 -0.63
N GLU A 390 6.98 8.07 -0.76
CA GLU A 390 7.63 7.35 0.35
C GLU A 390 8.62 8.23 1.14
N GLY A 391 8.81 9.48 0.73
CA GLY A 391 9.74 10.41 1.35
C GLY A 391 11.22 10.03 1.14
N GLY A 392 12.11 10.82 1.74
CA GLY A 392 13.56 10.65 1.62
C GLY A 392 14.07 9.26 2.04
N ARG A 393 15.33 8.94 1.72
CA ARG A 393 15.95 7.60 1.92
C ARG A 393 15.75 6.98 3.31
N MET A 394 15.67 7.81 4.36
CA MET A 394 15.39 7.35 5.72
C MET A 394 14.00 6.72 5.84
N PHE A 395 12.94 7.31 5.26
CA PHE A 395 11.57 6.80 5.32
C PHE A 395 11.38 5.48 4.55
N ARG A 396 12.11 5.29 3.45
CA ARG A 396 12.11 4.03 2.67
C ARG A 396 12.65 2.84 3.45
N LEU A 397 13.60 3.08 4.35
CA LEU A 397 14.08 2.04 5.24
C LEU A 397 12.92 1.56 6.11
N PHE A 398 12.12 2.43 6.74
CA PHE A 398 11.10 2.06 7.74
C PHE A 398 9.89 1.22 7.27
N GLY A 399 9.93 0.65 6.06
CA GLY A 399 8.85 -0.13 5.49
C GLY A 399 7.67 0.76 5.11
N GLY A 400 7.50 1.01 3.82
CA GLY A 400 6.42 1.86 3.34
C GLY A 400 5.05 1.43 3.89
N ASN A 401 4.21 2.40 4.25
CA ASN A 401 2.82 2.15 4.66
C ASN A 401 1.93 1.74 3.46
N LYS A 402 2.56 1.42 2.32
CA LYS A 402 1.95 1.12 1.04
C LYS A 402 2.51 -0.16 0.45
N LYS A 403 1.63 -0.89 -0.24
CA LYS A 403 2.00 -1.97 -1.14
C LYS A 403 1.82 -1.53 -2.57
N TYR A 404 2.63 -2.10 -3.44
CA TYR A 404 2.61 -1.74 -4.84
C TYR A 404 2.55 -2.96 -5.74
N ALA A 405 1.96 -2.82 -6.90
CA ALA A 405 1.99 -3.82 -7.95
C ALA A 405 2.33 -3.20 -9.31
N LEU A 406 3.07 -3.94 -10.12
CA LEU A 406 3.22 -3.67 -11.55
C LEU A 406 2.33 -4.65 -12.30
N ALA A 407 1.34 -4.13 -13.02
CA ALA A 407 0.40 -4.93 -13.80
C ALA A 407 0.63 -4.66 -15.29
N VAL A 408 1.19 -5.65 -16.00
CA VAL A 408 1.31 -5.57 -17.46
C VAL A 408 -0.04 -5.91 -18.08
N THR A 409 -0.62 -4.97 -18.82
CA THR A 409 -1.88 -5.16 -19.55
C THR A 409 -1.61 -5.61 -20.98
N LYS A 410 -2.66 -6.00 -21.72
CA LYS A 410 -2.56 -6.45 -23.13
C LYS A 410 -1.57 -7.60 -23.31
N THR A 411 -1.52 -8.52 -22.34
CA THR A 411 -0.57 -9.64 -22.36
C THR A 411 -0.81 -10.58 -23.55
N ASP A 412 -2.02 -10.63 -24.08
CA ASP A 412 -2.38 -11.31 -25.33
C ASP A 412 -1.58 -10.78 -26.52
N ILE A 413 -1.40 -9.45 -26.61
CA ILE A 413 -0.60 -8.81 -27.64
C ILE A 413 0.89 -9.12 -27.46
N VAL A 414 1.38 -9.07 -26.21
CA VAL A 414 2.76 -9.44 -25.88
C VAL A 414 3.04 -10.89 -26.26
N ALA A 415 2.15 -11.80 -25.88
CA ALA A 415 2.20 -13.22 -26.17
C ALA A 415 2.20 -13.52 -27.67
N ARG A 416 1.46 -12.71 -28.44
CA ARG A 416 1.38 -12.84 -29.90
C ARG A 416 2.62 -12.34 -30.61
N MET A 417 3.11 -11.15 -30.24
CA MET A 417 4.04 -10.40 -31.08
C MET A 417 5.49 -10.43 -30.59
N HIS A 418 5.74 -10.83 -29.33
CA HIS A 418 7.10 -10.94 -28.81
C HIS A 418 7.68 -12.35 -29.11
N PRO A 419 8.77 -12.47 -29.90
CA PRO A 419 9.26 -13.76 -30.39
C PRO A 419 9.50 -14.81 -29.29
N GLU A 420 10.24 -14.44 -28.24
CA GLU A 420 10.59 -15.37 -27.14
C GLU A 420 9.37 -15.90 -26.37
N ILE A 421 8.27 -15.14 -26.36
CA ILE A 421 7.05 -15.49 -25.63
C ILE A 421 6.12 -16.29 -26.54
N HIS A 422 6.02 -15.87 -27.81
CA HIS A 422 5.26 -16.57 -28.83
C HIS A 422 5.76 -18.00 -29.05
N ASP A 423 7.08 -18.17 -29.20
CA ASP A 423 7.70 -19.49 -29.41
C ASP A 423 7.47 -20.44 -28.22
N TYR A 424 7.47 -19.88 -27.00
CA TYR A 424 7.15 -20.64 -25.79
C TYR A 424 5.72 -21.20 -25.83
N LEU A 425 4.73 -20.37 -26.18
CA LEU A 425 3.34 -20.81 -26.26
C LEU A 425 3.14 -21.87 -27.35
N ARG A 426 3.74 -21.64 -28.54
CA ARG A 426 3.65 -22.57 -29.66
C ARG A 426 4.28 -23.93 -29.35
N SER A 427 5.40 -23.95 -28.61
CA SER A 427 6.05 -25.20 -28.17
C SER A 427 5.16 -26.07 -27.26
N ARG A 428 4.13 -25.47 -26.66
CA ARG A 428 3.13 -26.14 -25.80
C ARG A 428 1.82 -26.44 -26.52
N GLY A 429 1.72 -26.13 -27.82
CA GLY A 429 0.49 -26.29 -28.59
C GLY A 429 -0.60 -25.26 -28.23
N LEU A 430 -0.23 -24.17 -27.54
CA LEU A 430 -1.18 -23.14 -27.10
C LEU A 430 -1.32 -22.06 -28.17
N THR A 431 -2.55 -21.66 -28.47
CA THR A 431 -2.86 -20.61 -29.46
C THR A 431 -3.37 -19.32 -28.83
N LYS A 432 -3.92 -19.40 -27.61
CA LYS A 432 -4.53 -18.27 -26.89
C LYS A 432 -4.20 -18.31 -25.41
N LEU A 433 -4.26 -17.16 -24.74
CA LEU A 433 -4.07 -17.09 -23.29
C LEU A 433 -5.21 -17.75 -22.50
N SER A 434 -6.43 -17.77 -23.05
CA SER A 434 -7.60 -18.43 -22.46
C SER A 434 -7.43 -19.95 -22.29
N GLU A 435 -6.50 -20.58 -23.01
CA GLU A 435 -6.16 -22.00 -22.86
C GLU A 435 -5.26 -22.27 -21.65
N ILE A 436 -4.65 -21.21 -21.09
CA ILE A 436 -3.78 -21.30 -19.91
C ILE A 436 -4.62 -21.07 -18.65
N ASN A 437 -4.66 -22.06 -17.77
CA ASN A 437 -5.29 -21.89 -16.47
C ASN A 437 -4.56 -20.82 -15.64
N ASP A 438 -5.31 -19.86 -15.09
CA ASP A 438 -4.82 -18.73 -14.27
C ASP A 438 -3.85 -19.12 -13.13
N HIS A 439 -3.99 -20.33 -12.58
CA HIS A 439 -3.20 -20.83 -11.44
C HIS A 439 -2.18 -21.90 -11.82
N SER A 440 -1.92 -22.09 -13.11
CA SER A 440 -0.95 -23.07 -13.61
C SER A 440 0.50 -22.59 -13.48
N SER A 441 1.44 -23.54 -13.45
CA SER A 441 2.88 -23.27 -13.57
C SER A 441 3.21 -22.54 -14.87
N GLU A 442 2.46 -22.81 -15.94
CA GLU A 442 2.62 -22.24 -17.26
C GLU A 442 2.36 -20.73 -17.25
N ALA A 443 1.35 -20.30 -16.48
CA ALA A 443 1.04 -18.89 -16.26
C ALA A 443 2.17 -18.18 -15.50
N GLU A 444 2.77 -18.83 -14.51
CA GLU A 444 3.91 -18.28 -13.75
C GLU A 444 5.17 -18.18 -14.61
N VAL A 445 5.44 -19.17 -15.45
CA VAL A 445 6.57 -19.15 -16.40
C VAL A 445 6.38 -18.03 -17.43
N LEU A 446 5.17 -17.85 -17.94
CA LEU A 446 4.84 -16.75 -18.86
C LEU A 446 5.08 -15.38 -18.21
N GLU A 447 4.61 -15.18 -16.96
CA GLU A 447 4.92 -13.97 -16.19
C GLU A 447 6.43 -13.75 -16.02
N GLY A 448 7.16 -14.81 -15.66
CA GLY A 448 8.61 -14.76 -15.49
C GLY A 448 9.34 -14.36 -16.78
N ARG A 449 8.86 -14.82 -17.94
CA ARG A 449 9.41 -14.42 -19.25
C ARG A 449 9.14 -12.94 -19.55
N ILE A 450 7.91 -12.46 -19.32
CA ILE A 450 7.57 -11.04 -19.52
C ILE A 450 8.41 -10.15 -18.59
N PHE A 451 8.55 -10.56 -17.33
CA PHE A 451 9.42 -9.88 -16.37
C PHE A 451 10.88 -9.83 -16.88
N GLY A 452 11.38 -10.95 -17.40
CA GLY A 452 12.73 -11.03 -17.97
C GLY A 452 12.95 -10.12 -19.19
N VAL A 453 11.92 -9.84 -19.99
CA VAL A 453 11.99 -8.85 -21.07
C VAL A 453 12.14 -7.44 -20.50
N LEU A 454 11.32 -7.09 -19.49
CA LEU A 454 11.38 -5.78 -18.85
C LEU A 454 12.69 -5.56 -18.07
N ASP A 455 13.26 -6.60 -17.44
CA ASP A 455 14.51 -6.54 -16.66
C ASP A 455 15.75 -6.17 -17.52
N ARG A 456 15.64 -6.31 -18.85
CA ARG A 456 16.67 -5.83 -19.79
C ARG A 456 16.68 -4.30 -19.92
N ILE A 457 15.62 -3.60 -19.51
CA ILE A 457 15.53 -2.14 -19.55
C ILE A 457 16.17 -1.56 -18.28
N LEU A 458 17.23 -0.77 -18.42
CA LEU A 458 18.01 -0.23 -17.29
C LEU A 458 17.14 0.51 -16.26
N VAL A 459 16.19 1.34 -16.70
CA VAL A 459 15.33 2.11 -15.79
C VAL A 459 14.33 1.20 -15.07
N PHE A 460 13.84 0.14 -15.72
CA PHE A 460 13.03 -0.87 -15.04
C PHE A 460 13.84 -1.61 -13.98
N LYS A 461 15.09 -1.97 -14.27
CA LYS A 461 15.99 -2.57 -13.29
C LYS A 461 16.25 -1.64 -12.09
N ASN A 462 16.38 -0.33 -12.33
CA ASN A 462 16.48 0.66 -11.26
C ASN A 462 15.20 0.76 -10.44
N LEU A 463 14.03 0.74 -11.10
CA LEU A 463 12.74 0.63 -10.43
C LEU A 463 12.72 -0.63 -9.56
N VAL A 464 13.07 -1.81 -10.10
CA VAL A 464 13.16 -3.09 -9.34
C VAL A 464 14.09 -2.98 -8.13
N ASN A 465 15.24 -2.33 -8.27
CA ASN A 465 16.15 -2.11 -7.16
C ASN A 465 15.54 -1.24 -6.05
N ILE A 466 14.83 -0.17 -6.41
CA ILE A 466 14.06 0.64 -5.45
C ILE A 466 12.93 -0.20 -4.84
N MET A 467 12.29 -1.04 -5.65
CA MET A 467 11.21 -1.93 -5.22
C MET A 467 11.68 -3.02 -4.26
N ASN A 468 12.96 -3.42 -4.25
CA ASN A 468 13.50 -4.38 -3.27
C ASN A 468 13.44 -3.86 -1.82
N ASP A 469 13.48 -2.53 -1.64
CA ASP A 469 13.33 -1.91 -0.32
C ASP A 469 11.84 -1.70 0.05
N LEU A 470 10.92 -1.99 -0.88
CA LEU A 470 9.47 -1.85 -0.73
C LEU A 470 8.76 -3.22 -0.93
N SER A 471 7.45 -3.28 -0.72
CA SER A 471 6.68 -4.51 -0.96
C SER A 471 6.00 -4.46 -2.33
N PHE A 472 6.57 -5.14 -3.32
CA PHE A 472 6.07 -5.15 -4.70
C PHE A 472 5.65 -6.52 -5.23
N THR A 473 4.58 -6.53 -6.02
CA THR A 473 4.12 -7.71 -6.77
C THR A 473 4.12 -7.40 -8.26
N PHE A 474 4.60 -8.33 -9.07
CA PHE A 474 4.49 -8.27 -10.52
C PHE A 474 3.37 -9.21 -10.99
N VAL A 475 2.50 -8.74 -11.87
CA VAL A 475 1.39 -9.51 -12.45
C VAL A 475 1.26 -9.19 -13.94
N ALA A 476 1.00 -10.19 -14.77
CA ALA A 476 0.61 -9.99 -16.16
C ALA A 476 -0.86 -10.36 -16.35
N VAL A 477 -1.62 -9.51 -17.03
CA VAL A 477 -3.06 -9.69 -17.26
C VAL A 477 -3.47 -9.40 -18.69
N SER A 478 -4.58 -10.00 -19.11
CA SER A 478 -5.26 -9.63 -20.35
C SER A 478 -6.78 -9.56 -20.11
N VAL A 479 -7.43 -8.61 -20.79
CA VAL A 479 -8.88 -8.41 -20.75
C VAL A 479 -9.57 -9.20 -21.86
N ASP A 480 -8.86 -9.50 -22.95
CA ASP A 480 -9.34 -10.33 -24.07
C ASP A 480 -8.36 -11.48 -24.31
N ALA A 481 -8.44 -12.50 -23.45
CA ALA A 481 -7.58 -13.68 -23.55
C ALA A 481 -7.94 -14.62 -24.71
N THR A 482 -8.95 -14.26 -25.49
CA THR A 482 -9.58 -15.07 -26.53
C THR A 482 -9.30 -14.59 -27.94
N ALA A 483 -8.69 -13.41 -28.09
CA ALA A 483 -8.34 -12.83 -29.39
C ALA A 483 -7.59 -13.83 -30.27
N GLU A 484 -8.19 -14.17 -31.42
CA GLU A 484 -7.58 -15.06 -32.42
C GLU A 484 -6.44 -14.36 -33.18
N PRO A 485 -5.46 -15.13 -33.69
CA PRO A 485 -4.51 -14.60 -34.66
C PRO A 485 -5.31 -14.01 -35.84
N PHE A 486 -5.00 -12.76 -36.22
CA PHE A 486 -5.56 -12.20 -37.44
C PHE A 486 -5.28 -13.18 -38.58
N ALA A 487 -6.32 -13.54 -39.33
CA ALA A 487 -6.14 -14.13 -40.64
C ALA A 487 -5.33 -13.12 -41.46
N THR A 488 -4.10 -13.51 -41.81
CA THR A 488 -3.24 -12.76 -42.72
C THR A 488 -3.99 -12.49 -44.02
N GLY A 489 -4.11 -11.22 -44.38
CA GLY A 489 -4.60 -10.82 -45.69
C GLY A 489 -4.78 -9.32 -45.79
N GLU A 490 -3.91 -8.69 -46.56
CA GLU A 490 -4.06 -7.35 -47.15
C GLU A 490 -3.63 -6.16 -46.27
N THR A 491 -2.35 -5.83 -46.46
CA THR A 491 -1.82 -4.46 -46.58
C THR A 491 -2.21 -3.44 -45.49
N GLY A 492 -1.28 -3.22 -44.56
CA GLY A 492 -0.80 -1.85 -44.32
C GLY A 492 -1.50 -0.99 -43.28
N ALA A 493 -2.39 -1.52 -42.45
CA ALA A 493 -2.89 -0.79 -41.28
C ALA A 493 -2.59 -1.58 -39.99
N GLU A 494 -1.68 -1.07 -39.18
CA GLU A 494 -1.63 -1.39 -37.74
C GLU A 494 -2.91 -0.85 -37.10
N GLU A 495 -4.05 -1.53 -37.28
CA GLU A 495 -5.27 -1.17 -36.57
C GLU A 495 -5.13 -1.49 -35.08
N ASP A 496 -5.47 -0.49 -34.26
CA ASP A 496 -5.49 -0.52 -32.81
C ASP A 496 -6.36 -1.71 -32.32
N VAL A 497 -5.73 -2.75 -31.78
CA VAL A 497 -6.40 -4.01 -31.40
C VAL A 497 -7.19 -3.79 -30.11
N SER A 498 -8.40 -3.27 -30.25
CA SER A 498 -9.33 -3.08 -29.13
C SER A 498 -10.03 -4.41 -28.78
N PRO A 499 -10.13 -4.77 -27.48
CA PRO A 499 -10.91 -5.91 -27.01
C PRO A 499 -12.32 -5.92 -27.58
N ARG A 500 -12.74 -7.06 -28.16
CA ARG A 500 -14.10 -7.24 -28.70
C ARG A 500 -15.02 -7.99 -27.74
N GLN A 501 -14.47 -8.54 -26.65
CA GLN A 501 -15.20 -9.17 -25.56
C GLN A 501 -14.38 -9.14 -24.26
N LEU A 502 -15.06 -9.21 -23.11
CA LEU A 502 -14.41 -9.34 -21.80
C LEU A 502 -14.16 -10.83 -21.50
N ALA A 503 -12.93 -11.29 -21.72
CA ALA A 503 -12.42 -12.59 -21.29
C ALA A 503 -11.18 -12.40 -20.39
N PRO A 504 -11.36 -11.99 -19.11
CA PRO A 504 -10.25 -11.63 -18.24
C PRO A 504 -9.40 -12.84 -17.87
N TRP A 505 -8.09 -12.73 -18.03
CA TRP A 505 -7.09 -13.75 -17.66
C TRP A 505 -6.15 -13.21 -16.57
N ARG A 506 -5.85 -14.04 -15.57
CA ARG A 506 -5.07 -13.75 -14.35
C ARG A 506 -5.56 -12.59 -13.46
N PHE A 507 -6.77 -12.07 -13.69
CA PHE A 507 -7.34 -11.09 -12.75
C PHE A 507 -7.44 -11.64 -11.33
N GLY A 508 -7.54 -12.96 -11.13
CA GLY A 508 -7.45 -13.58 -9.80
C GLY A 508 -6.19 -13.19 -8.99
N GLU A 509 -5.04 -12.97 -9.64
CA GLU A 509 -3.81 -12.53 -8.97
C GLU A 509 -3.85 -11.04 -8.60
N ILE A 510 -4.45 -10.20 -9.45
CA ILE A 510 -4.76 -8.81 -9.09
C ILE A 510 -5.63 -8.78 -7.85
N PHE A 511 -6.66 -9.63 -7.80
CA PHE A 511 -7.52 -9.75 -6.64
C PHE A 511 -6.76 -10.19 -5.39
N LYS A 512 -5.89 -11.21 -5.46
CA LYS A 512 -5.04 -11.61 -4.32
C LYS A 512 -4.18 -10.46 -3.80
N PHE A 513 -3.67 -9.59 -4.68
CA PHE A 513 -2.96 -8.39 -4.25
C PHE A 513 -3.88 -7.43 -3.47
N GLY A 514 -5.11 -7.24 -3.94
CA GLY A 514 -6.09 -6.37 -3.28
C GLY A 514 -6.65 -6.92 -1.98
N PHE A 515 -6.88 -8.23 -1.90
CA PHE A 515 -7.59 -8.91 -0.82
C PHE A 515 -6.66 -9.42 0.27
#